data_AF-A0A1H1U6K9-F1
#
_entry.id   AF-A0A1H1U6K9-F1
#
_cell.length_a   1.000
_cell.length_b   1.000
_cell.length_c   1.000
_cell.angle_alpha   90.00
_cell.angle_beta   90.00
_cell.angle_gamma   90.00
#
_symmetry.space_group_name_H-M   'P 1'
#
loop_
_entity.id
_entity.type
_entity.pdbx_description
1 polymer ?
#
loop_
_entity_poly.entity_id
_entity_poly.type
_entity_poly.pdbx_seq_one_letter_code
_entity_poly.pdbx_strand_id
1 'polypeptide(L)'
;MKLNKDEEKRFLKAKHKVQRIKIFYLHVVLYVIVVALISYNFYILEEGPYTDNITGINVSTLVLWTVFICIHGWTVFKGRLLFKKSWEDKKIEKILKEKENVETTFWE
;
A
#
# COMPACT_ATOMS: atom_id res chain seq x y z
N MET A 1 26.83 -0.46 -22.46
CA MET A 1 25.41 -0.72 -22.74
C MET A 1 24.61 0.51 -22.32
N LYS A 2 24.19 1.36 -23.28
CA LYS A 2 23.40 2.56 -22.95
C LYS A 2 21.99 2.10 -22.58
N LEU A 3 21.60 2.25 -21.33
CA LEU A 3 20.22 2.04 -20.89
C LEU A 3 19.30 2.87 -21.78
N ASN A 4 18.35 2.20 -22.43
CA ASN A 4 17.31 2.88 -23.18
C ASN A 4 16.58 3.82 -22.21
N LYS A 5 16.59 5.14 -22.46
CA LYS A 5 15.98 6.16 -21.58
C LYS A 5 14.53 5.85 -21.22
N ASP A 6 13.82 5.12 -22.07
CA ASP A 6 12.44 4.71 -21.82
C ASP A 6 12.32 3.55 -20.83
N GLU A 7 13.29 2.64 -20.81
CA GLU A 7 13.36 1.56 -19.83
C GLU A 7 13.68 2.10 -18.44
N GLU A 8 14.62 3.05 -18.34
CA GLU A 8 14.97 3.73 -17.08
C GLU A 8 13.75 4.46 -16.49
N LYS A 9 13.00 5.21 -17.31
CA LYS A 9 11.75 5.87 -16.88
C LYS A 9 10.70 4.88 -16.39
N ARG A 10 10.55 3.73 -17.07
CA ARG A 10 9.60 2.68 -16.67
C ARG A 10 10.02 2.02 -15.36
N PHE A 11 11.30 1.74 -15.19
CA PHE A 11 11.87 1.21 -13.96
C PHE A 11 11.65 2.17 -12.79
N LEU A 12 11.94 3.47 -12.97
CA LEU A 12 11.72 4.49 -11.94
C LEU A 12 10.23 4.56 -11.54
N LYS A 13 9.32 4.60 -12.52
CA LYS A 13 7.87 4.60 -12.24
C LYS A 13 7.43 3.38 -11.42
N ALA A 14 7.95 2.20 -11.74
CA ALA A 14 7.68 0.97 -10.99
C ALA A 14 8.25 1.05 -9.56
N LYS A 15 9.49 1.52 -9.39
CA LYS A 15 10.15 1.72 -8.08
C LYS A 15 9.35 2.66 -7.18
N HIS A 16 8.94 3.81 -7.70
CA HIS A 16 8.12 4.79 -6.96
C HIS A 16 6.76 4.19 -6.56
N LYS A 17 6.15 3.35 -7.41
CA LYS A 17 4.89 2.66 -7.10
C LYS A 17 5.07 1.68 -5.92
N VAL A 18 6.15 0.92 -5.89
CA VAL A 18 6.47 0.00 -4.78
C VAL A 18 6.75 0.77 -3.49
N GLN A 19 7.50 1.87 -3.56
CA GLN A 19 7.80 2.71 -2.40
C GLN A 19 6.53 3.28 -1.76
N ARG A 20 5.57 3.79 -2.55
CA ARG A 20 4.29 4.29 -2.03
C ARG A 20 3.51 3.21 -1.27
N ILE A 21 3.54 1.97 -1.77
CA ILE A 21 2.85 0.85 -1.14
C ILE A 21 3.53 0.44 0.17
N LYS A 22 4.88 0.42 0.21
CA LYS A 22 5.62 0.18 1.45
C LYS A 22 5.29 1.19 2.54
N ILE A 23 5.25 2.47 2.17
CA ILE A 23 4.89 3.56 3.09
C ILE A 23 3.44 3.40 3.57
N PHE A 24 2.50 3.03 2.69
CA PHE A 24 1.12 2.75 3.07
C PHE A 24 1.03 1.62 4.12
N TYR A 25 1.73 0.51 3.92
CA TYR A 25 1.75 -0.59 4.91
C TYR A 25 2.26 -0.14 6.27
N LEU A 26 3.28 0.73 6.31
CA LEU A 26 3.77 1.31 7.56
C LEU A 26 2.68 2.15 8.26
N HIS A 27 1.89 2.93 7.52
CA HIS A 27 0.76 3.68 8.08
C HIS A 27 -0.33 2.76 8.63
N VAL A 28 -0.66 1.67 7.94
CA VAL A 28 -1.64 0.69 8.41
C VAL A 28 -1.15 -0.01 9.68
N VAL A 29 0.13 -0.41 9.74
CA VAL A 29 0.71 -1.02 10.94
C VAL A 29 0.66 -0.04 12.11
N LEU A 30 1.06 1.21 11.90
CA LEU A 30 1.00 2.23 12.95
C LEU A 30 -0.44 2.47 13.43
N TYR A 31 -1.42 2.48 12.52
CA TYR A 31 -2.82 2.61 12.87
C TYR A 31 -3.33 1.44 13.72
N VAL A 32 -2.98 0.19 13.36
CA VAL A 32 -3.36 -0.98 14.18
C VAL A 32 -2.78 -0.86 15.59
N ILE A 33 -1.54 -0.38 15.73
CA ILE A 33 -0.91 -0.14 17.04
C ILE A 33 -1.68 0.94 17.81
N VAL A 34 -2.01 2.07 17.19
CA VAL A 34 -2.78 3.16 17.83
C VAL A 34 -4.16 2.68 18.26
N VAL A 35 -4.87 1.92 17.42
CA VAL A 35 -6.18 1.32 17.75
C VAL A 35 -6.06 0.37 18.92
N ALA A 36 -5.02 -0.47 18.96
CA ALA A 36 -4.78 -1.38 20.08
C ALA A 36 -4.48 -0.63 21.38
N LEU A 37 -3.68 0.45 21.32
CA LEU A 37 -3.40 1.30 22.49
C LEU A 37 -4.66 2.01 23.01
N ILE A 38 -5.50 2.53 22.11
CA ILE A 38 -6.78 3.16 22.50
C ILE A 38 -7.74 2.12 23.09
N SER A 39 -7.80 0.92 22.51
CA SER A 39 -8.63 -0.18 23.02
C SER A 39 -8.17 -0.63 24.41
N TYR A 40 -6.85 -0.68 24.63
CA TYR A 40 -6.26 -0.97 25.93
C TYR A 40 -6.54 0.15 26.94
N ASN A 41 -6.50 1.42 26.50
CA ASN A 41 -6.87 2.55 27.34
C ASN A 41 -8.33 2.47 27.80
N PHE A 42 -9.25 2.05 26.92
CA PHE A 42 -10.64 1.78 27.29
C PHE A 42 -10.78 0.65 28.31
N TYR A 43 -9.95 -0.38 28.26
CA TYR A 43 -10.00 -1.50 29.21
C TYR A 43 -9.56 -1.11 30.63
N ILE A 44 -8.65 -0.13 30.76
CA ILE A 44 -8.12 0.30 32.07
C ILE A 44 -8.80 1.58 32.57
N LEU A 45 -9.61 2.25 31.74
CA LEU A 45 -10.29 3.48 32.15
C LEU A 45 -11.26 3.17 33.30
N GLU A 46 -10.91 3.61 34.51
CA GLU A 46 -11.82 3.60 35.66
C GLU A 46 -12.83 4.75 35.53
N GLU A 47 -14.08 4.52 35.96
CA GLU A 47 -15.13 5.53 35.92
C GLU A 47 -14.76 6.76 36.76
N GLY A 48 -14.73 7.93 36.11
CA GLY A 48 -14.33 9.18 36.73
C GLY A 48 -14.91 10.38 35.99
N PRO A 49 -14.86 11.60 36.55
CA PRO A 49 -15.56 12.77 36.01
C PRO A 49 -15.09 13.22 34.60
N TYR A 50 -13.99 12.67 34.10
CA TYR A 50 -13.40 13.01 32.80
C TYR A 50 -13.50 11.88 31.76
N THR A 51 -14.06 10.71 32.12
CA THR A 51 -14.10 9.53 31.22
C THR A 51 -14.88 9.79 29.95
N ASP A 52 -16.01 10.50 30.01
CA ASP A 52 -16.83 10.79 28.83
C ASP A 52 -16.10 11.68 27.82
N ASN A 53 -15.36 12.69 28.31
CA ASN A 53 -14.58 13.59 27.47
C ASN A 53 -13.40 12.85 26.81
N ILE A 54 -12.69 12.02 27.56
CA ILE A 54 -11.57 11.22 27.05
C ILE A 54 -12.08 10.20 26.02
N THR A 55 -13.19 9.55 26.31
CA THR A 55 -13.86 8.59 25.39
C THR A 55 -14.26 9.27 24.09
N GLY A 56 -14.88 10.46 24.16
CA GLY A 56 -15.27 11.23 22.99
C GLY A 56 -14.08 11.60 22.10
N ILE A 57 -12.96 12.03 22.70
CA ILE A 57 -11.73 12.35 21.96
C ILE A 57 -11.13 11.09 21.32
N ASN A 58 -11.08 9.97 22.05
CA ASN A 58 -10.57 8.69 21.55
C ASN A 58 -11.39 8.20 20.35
N VAL A 59 -12.72 8.21 20.46
CA VAL A 59 -13.62 7.78 19.37
C VAL A 59 -13.50 8.71 18.16
N SER A 60 -13.50 10.03 18.37
CA SER A 60 -13.32 11.00 17.29
C SER A 60 -11.99 10.80 16.56
N THR A 61 -10.91 10.60 17.30
CA THR A 61 -9.59 10.30 16.76
C THR A 61 -9.62 9.02 15.94
N LEU A 62 -10.22 7.94 16.45
CA LEU A 62 -10.36 6.68 15.72
C LEU A 62 -11.12 6.86 14.40
N VAL A 63 -12.26 7.55 14.43
CA VAL A 63 -13.08 7.78 13.22
C VAL A 63 -12.30 8.59 12.18
N LEU A 64 -11.68 9.70 12.58
CA LEU A 64 -10.90 10.55 11.67
C LEU A 64 -9.72 9.79 11.06
N TRP A 65 -8.97 9.04 11.86
CA TRP A 65 -7.84 8.25 11.38
C TRP A 65 -8.28 7.11 10.47
N THR A 66 -9.42 6.48 10.75
CA THR A 66 -10.00 5.44 9.89
C THR A 66 -10.34 6.01 8.51
N VAL A 67 -11.04 7.14 8.47
CA VAL A 67 -11.38 7.83 7.21
C VAL A 67 -10.13 8.24 6.44
N PHE A 68 -9.13 8.80 7.12
CA PHE A 68 -7.86 9.19 6.51
C PHE A 68 -7.15 8.00 5.84
N ILE A 69 -7.08 6.85 6.51
CA ILE A 69 -6.46 5.64 5.94
C ILE A 69 -7.26 5.05 4.80
N CYS A 70 -8.59 5.07 4.87
CA CYS A 70 -9.44 4.65 3.76
C CYS A 70 -9.17 5.48 2.50
N ILE A 71 -9.09 6.81 2.63
CA ILE A 71 -8.78 7.71 1.51
C ILE A 71 -7.35 7.49 0.99
N HIS A 72 -6.38 7.35 1.89
CA HIS A 72 -4.98 7.11 1.53
C HIS A 72 -4.81 5.77 0.80
N GLY A 73 -5.47 4.71 1.30
CA GLY A 73 -5.50 3.39 0.67
C GLY A 73 -6.14 3.45 -0.71
N TRP A 74 -7.28 4.11 -0.84
CA TRP A 74 -7.92 4.33 -2.14
C TRP A 74 -6.94 4.99 -3.12
N THR A 75 -6.23 6.04 -2.71
CA THR A 75 -5.26 6.76 -3.56
C THR A 75 -4.08 5.88 -3.97
N VAL A 76 -3.54 5.09 -3.05
CA VAL A 76 -2.40 4.19 -3.30
C VAL A 76 -2.79 3.01 -4.21
N PHE A 77 -4.01 2.48 -4.05
CA PHE A 77 -4.48 1.28 -4.78
C PHE A 77 -5.36 1.56 -6.01
N LYS A 78 -5.82 2.80 -6.24
CA LYS A 78 -6.66 3.17 -7.41
C LYS A 78 -6.07 2.69 -8.73
N GLY A 79 -4.74 2.82 -8.91
CA GLY A 79 -4.03 2.37 -10.11
C GLY A 79 -3.74 0.86 -10.18
N ARG A 80 -4.11 0.07 -9.18
CA ARG A 80 -3.94 -1.40 -9.14
C ARG A 80 -5.29 -2.12 -9.24
N LEU A 81 -6.35 -1.57 -8.65
CA LEU A 81 -7.72 -2.06 -8.77
C LEU A 81 -8.30 -1.88 -10.19
N LEU A 82 -7.99 -0.76 -10.86
CA LEU A 82 -8.50 -0.46 -12.21
C LEU A 82 -7.71 -1.17 -13.33
N PHE A 83 -6.41 -1.43 -13.15
CA PHE A 83 -5.57 -2.18 -14.09
C PHE A 83 -5.56 -3.69 -13.76
N LYS A 84 -6.76 -4.23 -13.55
CA LYS A 84 -7.04 -5.60 -13.12
C LYS A 84 -6.41 -6.63 -14.08
N LYS A 85 -5.49 -7.45 -13.57
CA LYS A 85 -5.03 -8.78 -14.02
C LYS A 85 -4.62 -8.96 -15.50
N SER A 86 -5.42 -8.54 -16.48
CA SER A 86 -5.14 -8.73 -17.92
C SER A 86 -3.88 -8.01 -18.40
N TRP A 87 -3.54 -6.85 -17.81
CA TRP A 87 -2.30 -6.16 -18.16
C TRP A 87 -1.08 -6.85 -17.54
N GLU A 88 -1.17 -7.35 -16.30
CA GLU A 88 -0.10 -8.12 -15.65
C GLU A 88 0.11 -9.47 -16.36
N ASP A 89 -0.96 -10.21 -16.66
CA ASP A 89 -0.91 -11.48 -17.38
C ASP A 89 -0.26 -11.31 -18.77
N LYS A 90 -0.69 -10.30 -19.54
CA LYS A 90 -0.05 -9.97 -20.84
C LYS A 90 1.42 -9.60 -20.70
N LYS A 91 1.82 -8.98 -19.59
CA LYS A 91 3.22 -8.60 -19.36
C LYS A 91 4.07 -9.80 -18.99
N ILE A 92 3.55 -10.72 -18.17
CA ILE A 92 4.19 -11.99 -17.82
C ILE A 92 4.34 -12.85 -19.07
N GLU A 93 3.29 -13.00 -19.88
CA GLU A 93 3.32 -13.76 -21.13
C GLU A 93 4.40 -13.20 -22.09
N LYS A 94 4.50 -11.87 -22.20
CA LYS A 94 5.53 -11.23 -23.02
C LYS A 94 6.94 -11.52 -22.53
N ILE A 95 7.17 -11.47 -21.21
CA ILE A 95 8.49 -11.78 -20.60
C ILE A 95 8.85 -13.25 -20.79
N LEU A 96 7.88 -14.17 -20.66
CA LEU A 96 8.10 -15.60 -20.89
C LEU A 96 8.48 -15.87 -22.36
N LYS A 97 7.72 -15.32 -23.32
CA LYS A 97 8.03 -15.44 -24.76
C LYS A 97 9.39 -14.83 -25.14
N GLU A 98 9.79 -13.73 -24.50
CA GLU A 98 11.07 -13.09 -24.77
C GLU A 98 12.25 -13.88 -24.20
N LYS A 99 12.08 -14.55 -23.06
CA LYS A 99 13.07 -15.52 -22.56
C LYS A 99 13.22 -16.73 -23.46
N GLU A 100 12.10 -17.28 -23.93
CA GLU A 100 12.08 -18.44 -24.83
C GLU A 100 12.77 -18.13 -26.17
N ASN A 101 12.50 -16.96 -26.78
CA ASN A 101 13.18 -16.54 -28.01
C ASN A 101 14.69 -16.30 -27.83
N VAL A 102 15.11 -15.73 -26.69
CA VAL A 102 16.54 -15.53 -26.41
C VAL A 102 17.26 -16.87 -26.26
N GLU A 103 16.62 -17.86 -25.64
CA GLU A 103 17.17 -19.20 -25.47
C GLU A 103 17.28 -19.95 -26.81
N THR A 104 16.31 -19.81 -27.73
CA THR A 104 16.39 -20.42 -29.07
C THR A 104 17.50 -19.82 -29.94
N THR A 105 17.75 -18.51 -29.85
CA THR A 105 18.82 -17.85 -30.63
C THR A 105 20.23 -18.06 -30.06
N PHE A 106 20.36 -18.59 -28.83
CA PHE A 106 21.67 -18.82 -28.21
C PHE A 106 22.32 -20.14 -28.65
N TRP A 107 21.51 -21.10 -29.12
CA TRP A 107 21.95 -22.42 -29.56
C TRP A 107 21.94 -22.60 -31.09
N GLU A 108 21.61 -21.54 -31.84
CA GLU A 108 21.80 -21.41 -33.30
C GLU A 108 23.04 -20.55 -33.59
#